data_AF-A0A8J2N914-F1
#
_entry.id   AF-A0A8J2N914-F1
#
_cell.length_a   1.000
_cell.length_b   1.000
_cell.length_c   1.000
_cell.angle_alpha   90.00
_cell.angle_beta   90.00
_cell.angle_gamma   90.00
#
_symmetry.space_group_name_H-M   'P 1'
#
loop_
_entity.id
_entity.type
_entity.pdbx_description
1 polymer ?
#
loop_
_entity_poly.entity_id
_entity_poly.type
_entity_poly.pdbx_seq_one_letter_code
_entity_poly.pdbx_strand_id
1 'polypeptide(L)'
;MMRPKHFLPSDTELPQGPGLAPYSKRHRDLHPTPGSFNFVGASALDRDLRRMNLTTLADLQGLSAIPHLYQTLFYRTREFAATVRKLVDAAPALWAEAACLLVNWSVNVLRHKKVGLERFLHSQRQSLYWILDDALLTICVDQWDPPQSATPPSSHFAQSRISSSSTSKVIPWDIATAPITLALSRVGGLMPLWHAQDLEEREKWELNCLDPQCQYFDAGWFQRSTKFLHESTRIHEIWRTLGRWGRGQLPAELANTIMEDVAKFENLPMGDLRTQYSRKKK
;
A
#
# COMPACT_ATOMS: atom_id res chain seq x y z
N MET A 1 33.40 18.92 44.35
CA MET A 1 32.93 17.52 44.46
C MET A 1 33.15 16.85 43.10
N MET A 2 34.35 16.30 42.91
CA MET A 2 34.68 14.86 42.97
C MET A 2 34.25 14.07 41.73
N ARG A 3 35.24 13.85 40.84
CA ARG A 3 35.34 12.70 39.92
C ARG A 3 35.67 11.44 40.73
N PRO A 4 35.36 10.24 40.21
CA PRO A 4 36.38 9.42 39.51
C PRO A 4 35.81 8.81 38.21
N LYS A 5 36.48 8.60 37.06
CA LYS A 5 37.78 8.01 36.65
C LYS A 5 37.86 6.47 36.68
N HIS A 6 37.90 5.90 35.45
CA HIS A 6 38.46 4.62 34.95
C HIS A 6 37.73 3.32 35.39
N PHE A 7 37.52 2.28 34.56
CA PHE A 7 38.40 1.58 33.61
C PHE A 7 37.58 0.77 32.57
N LEU A 8 38.07 0.67 31.33
CA LEU A 8 37.93 -0.51 30.44
C LEU A 8 39.26 -1.27 30.52
N PRO A 9 39.30 -2.61 30.37
CA PRO A 9 39.61 -3.16 29.03
C PRO A 9 39.06 -4.57 28.68
N SER A 10 39.04 -4.80 27.36
CA SER A 10 39.40 -6.01 26.60
C SER A 10 38.61 -7.33 26.67
N ASP A 11 38.25 -7.76 25.46
CA ASP A 11 38.43 -9.08 24.84
C ASP A 11 38.34 -10.32 25.74
N THR A 12 37.35 -11.18 25.47
CA THR A 12 37.39 -12.57 25.92
C THR A 12 36.97 -13.51 24.80
N GLU A 13 38.01 -14.14 24.31
CA GLU A 13 38.20 -15.35 23.51
C GLU A 13 37.10 -16.42 23.50
N LEU A 14 36.94 -17.02 22.33
CA LEU A 14 36.29 -18.30 22.05
C LEU A 14 36.98 -19.47 22.78
N PRO A 15 36.23 -20.45 23.33
CA PRO A 15 36.84 -21.68 23.80
C PRO A 15 37.02 -22.72 22.67
N GLN A 16 38.27 -23.15 22.47
CA GLN A 16 38.64 -24.39 21.79
C GLN A 16 38.59 -25.59 22.75
N GLY A 17 38.03 -26.71 22.29
CA GLY A 17 38.38 -28.13 22.58
C GLY A 17 38.39 -28.65 24.03
N PRO A 18 37.97 -29.91 24.25
CA PRO A 18 38.89 -31.02 23.96
C PRO A 18 38.23 -32.33 23.49
N GLY A 19 39.05 -33.23 22.92
CA GLY A 19 38.83 -34.68 23.06
C GLY A 19 38.62 -35.48 21.78
N LEU A 20 39.72 -35.76 21.06
CA LEU A 20 39.81 -36.92 20.18
C LEU A 20 39.73 -38.20 21.03
N ALA A 21 38.76 -39.07 20.75
CA ALA A 21 38.76 -40.47 21.17
C ALA A 21 38.96 -41.37 19.94
N PRO A 22 39.87 -42.36 19.98
CA PRO A 22 40.15 -43.24 18.86
C PRO A 22 39.18 -44.42 18.87
N TYR A 23 38.43 -44.65 17.78
CA TYR A 23 37.70 -45.91 17.62
C TYR A 23 38.39 -46.84 16.61
N SER A 24 38.83 -47.94 17.21
CA SER A 24 39.58 -49.08 16.72
C SER A 24 39.02 -49.77 15.47
N LYS A 25 39.95 -50.23 14.62
CA LYS A 25 39.74 -51.26 13.59
C LYS A 25 39.19 -52.55 14.22
N ARG A 26 38.12 -53.11 13.65
CA ARG A 26 37.92 -54.57 13.57
C ARG A 26 37.35 -54.97 12.21
N HIS A 27 38.15 -55.76 11.49
CA HIS A 27 37.72 -56.64 10.41
C HIS A 27 36.64 -57.61 10.90
N ARG A 28 35.63 -57.88 10.08
CA ARG A 28 35.21 -59.26 9.76
C ARG A 28 34.27 -59.27 8.57
N ASP A 29 34.72 -59.98 7.53
CA ASP A 29 33.96 -60.46 6.40
C ASP A 29 32.70 -61.20 6.84
N LEU A 30 31.58 -60.96 6.18
CA LEU A 30 30.43 -61.86 6.07
C LEU A 30 29.56 -61.41 4.87
N HIS A 31 29.77 -62.06 3.73
CA HIS A 31 28.73 -62.15 2.70
C HIS A 31 27.60 -63.07 3.20
N PRO A 32 26.33 -62.75 2.88
CA PRO A 32 25.54 -63.75 2.16
C PRO A 32 24.66 -63.19 1.04
N THR A 33 24.70 -63.91 -0.09
CA THR A 33 23.68 -64.25 -1.11
C THR A 33 22.55 -63.29 -1.54
N PRO A 34 22.19 -63.29 -2.86
CA PRO A 34 21.17 -62.43 -3.44
C PRO A 34 19.76 -63.01 -3.25
N GLY A 35 19.04 -62.52 -2.25
CA GLY A 35 17.59 -62.70 -2.14
C GLY A 35 16.86 -61.64 -2.99
N SER A 36 16.45 -62.01 -4.20
CA SER A 36 15.54 -61.22 -5.02
C SER A 36 14.16 -61.19 -4.36
N PHE A 37 13.92 -60.19 -3.52
CA PHE A 37 12.58 -59.80 -3.09
C PHE A 37 12.16 -58.58 -3.92
N ASN A 38 11.08 -58.78 -4.69
CA ASN A 38 10.48 -57.80 -5.60
C ASN A 38 10.25 -56.44 -4.92
N PHE A 39 11.12 -55.49 -5.23
CA PHE A 39 11.13 -54.10 -4.75
C PHE A 39 10.11 -53.23 -5.51
N VAL A 40 8.90 -53.72 -5.77
CA VAL A 40 7.89 -52.95 -6.51
C VAL A 40 7.38 -51.78 -5.65
N GLY A 41 7.16 -52.01 -4.35
CA GLY A 41 6.66 -51.01 -3.41
C GLY A 41 7.64 -49.88 -3.09
N ALA A 42 8.94 -50.17 -3.02
CA ALA A 42 9.94 -49.13 -2.76
C ALA A 42 10.28 -48.30 -4.01
N SER A 43 10.03 -48.81 -5.22
CA SER A 43 10.09 -48.00 -6.45
C SER A 43 8.93 -47.00 -6.54
N ALA A 44 7.74 -47.38 -6.05
CA ALA A 44 6.57 -46.50 -5.98
C ALA A 44 6.77 -45.42 -4.90
N LEU A 45 7.26 -45.81 -3.72
CA LEU A 45 7.51 -44.90 -2.61
C LEU A 45 8.68 -43.92 -2.90
N ASP A 46 9.74 -44.37 -3.59
CA ASP A 46 10.82 -43.50 -4.09
C ASP A 46 10.33 -42.57 -5.21
N ARG A 47 9.44 -43.04 -6.10
CA ARG A 47 8.80 -42.19 -7.12
C ARG A 47 7.91 -41.13 -6.48
N ASP A 48 7.12 -41.48 -5.47
CA ASP A 48 6.23 -40.55 -4.76
C ASP A 48 7.03 -39.54 -3.93
N LEU A 49 8.08 -39.97 -3.22
CA LEU A 49 9.02 -39.08 -2.52
C LEU A 49 9.72 -38.13 -3.47
N ARG A 50 10.23 -38.62 -4.62
CA ARG A 50 10.83 -37.75 -5.64
C ARG A 50 9.84 -36.77 -6.22
N ARG A 51 8.58 -37.18 -6.43
CA ARG A 51 7.51 -36.31 -6.94
C ARG A 51 7.14 -35.22 -5.94
N MET A 52 6.97 -35.57 -4.67
CA MET A 52 6.78 -34.61 -3.56
C MET A 52 7.95 -33.64 -3.47
N ASN A 53 9.18 -34.16 -3.46
CA ASN A 53 10.38 -33.32 -3.36
C ASN A 53 10.56 -32.44 -4.59
N LEU A 54 10.19 -32.91 -5.79
CA LEU A 54 10.23 -32.10 -7.02
C LEU A 54 9.26 -30.92 -6.94
N THR A 55 8.04 -31.11 -6.43
CA THR A 55 7.10 -30.02 -6.18
C THR A 55 7.67 -29.03 -5.17
N THR A 56 8.16 -29.50 -4.02
CA THR A 56 8.75 -28.63 -2.99
C THR A 56 9.99 -27.88 -3.49
N LEU A 57 10.85 -28.54 -4.26
CA LEU A 57 12.06 -27.91 -4.82
C LEU A 57 11.74 -26.93 -5.95
N ALA A 58 10.74 -27.22 -6.80
CA ALA A 58 10.25 -26.28 -7.81
C ALA A 58 9.63 -25.04 -7.15
N ASP A 59 8.87 -25.23 -6.07
CA ASP A 59 8.28 -24.14 -5.29
C ASP A 59 9.36 -23.29 -4.61
N LEU A 60 10.38 -23.92 -4.00
CA LEU A 60 11.54 -23.25 -3.40
C LEU A 60 12.38 -22.47 -4.43
N GLN A 61 12.56 -23.01 -5.65
CA GLN A 61 13.20 -22.28 -6.75
C GLN A 61 12.41 -21.02 -7.14
N GLY A 62 11.08 -21.10 -7.17
CA GLY A 62 10.21 -19.93 -7.39
C GLY A 62 10.30 -18.89 -6.26
N LEU A 63 10.44 -19.34 -5.00
CA LEU A 63 10.58 -18.45 -3.83
C LEU A 63 11.90 -17.67 -3.84
N SER A 64 12.98 -18.26 -4.35
CA SER A 64 14.29 -17.58 -4.46
C SER A 64 14.25 -16.34 -5.38
N ALA A 65 13.32 -16.29 -6.33
CA ALA A 65 13.13 -15.17 -7.24
C ALA A 65 12.27 -14.03 -6.64
N ILE A 66 11.51 -14.29 -5.57
CA ILE A 66 10.58 -13.32 -4.97
C ILE A 66 11.28 -12.05 -4.49
N PRO A 67 12.41 -12.11 -3.76
CA PRO A 67 13.12 -10.88 -3.35
C PRO A 67 13.52 -10.01 -4.55
N HIS A 68 14.02 -10.61 -5.63
CA HIS A 68 14.40 -9.90 -6.84
C HIS A 68 13.20 -9.30 -7.59
N LEU A 69 12.10 -10.05 -7.67
CA LEU A 69 10.87 -9.59 -8.29
C LEU A 69 10.25 -8.43 -7.48
N TYR A 70 10.21 -8.56 -6.15
CA TYR A 70 9.77 -7.48 -5.26
C TYR A 70 10.62 -6.24 -5.43
N GLN A 71 11.95 -6.36 -5.40
CA GLN A 71 12.85 -5.22 -5.57
C GLN A 71 12.60 -4.51 -6.91
N THR A 72 12.46 -5.28 -7.98
CA THR A 72 12.15 -4.74 -9.32
C THR A 72 10.81 -4.02 -9.34
N LEU A 73 9.75 -4.64 -8.82
CA LEU A 73 8.42 -4.04 -8.75
C LEU A 73 8.38 -2.80 -7.87
N PHE A 74 9.12 -2.80 -6.77
CA PHE A 74 9.22 -1.66 -5.87
C PHE A 74 9.83 -0.46 -6.58
N TYR A 75 10.98 -0.63 -7.25
CA TYR A 75 11.60 0.45 -8.02
C TYR A 75 10.72 0.93 -9.17
N ARG A 76 10.13 0.01 -9.94
CA ARG A 76 9.24 0.36 -11.06
C ARG A 76 7.98 1.06 -10.60
N THR A 77 7.39 0.66 -9.48
CA THR A 77 6.19 1.31 -8.92
C THR A 77 6.52 2.73 -8.46
N ARG A 78 7.69 2.96 -7.84
CA ARG A 78 8.15 4.31 -7.48
C ARG A 78 8.42 5.19 -8.70
N GLU A 79 9.12 4.64 -9.70
CA GLU A 79 9.42 5.33 -10.95
C GLU A 79 8.12 5.70 -11.70
N PHE A 80 7.18 4.77 -11.76
CA PHE A 80 5.86 4.97 -12.35
C PHE A 80 5.08 6.06 -11.62
N ALA A 81 4.99 6.00 -10.29
CA ALA A 81 4.30 7.01 -9.49
C ALA A 81 4.90 8.41 -9.70
N ALA A 82 6.22 8.53 -9.73
CA ALA A 82 6.90 9.79 -10.04
C ALA A 82 6.62 10.27 -11.47
N THR A 83 6.49 9.34 -12.43
CA THR A 83 6.16 9.67 -13.83
C THR A 83 4.73 10.16 -13.98
N VAL A 84 3.77 9.51 -13.32
CA VAL A 84 2.38 10.00 -13.26
C VAL A 84 2.35 11.40 -12.67
N ARG A 85 3.15 11.69 -11.63
CA ARG A 85 3.21 13.04 -11.09
C ARG A 85 3.71 14.06 -12.11
N LYS A 86 4.80 13.77 -12.81
CA LYS A 86 5.30 14.63 -13.91
C LYS A 86 4.26 14.82 -15.01
N LEU A 87 3.45 13.79 -15.30
CA LEU A 87 2.37 13.87 -16.27
C LEU A 87 1.28 14.85 -15.83
N VAL A 88 0.88 14.80 -14.56
CA VAL A 88 -0.06 15.77 -13.96
C VAL A 88 0.50 17.19 -14.05
N ASP A 89 1.77 17.39 -13.72
CA ASP A 89 2.41 18.70 -13.79
C ASP A 89 2.49 19.23 -15.24
N ALA A 90 2.69 18.34 -16.23
CA ALA A 90 2.74 18.69 -17.65
C ALA A 90 1.35 18.93 -18.28
N ALA A 91 0.31 18.26 -17.79
CA ALA A 91 -1.06 18.36 -18.29
C ALA A 91 -2.07 18.50 -17.13
N PRO A 92 -2.13 19.67 -16.45
CA PRO A 92 -2.97 19.85 -15.26
C PRO A 92 -4.47 19.65 -15.52
N ALA A 93 -4.94 19.90 -16.75
CA ALA A 93 -6.34 19.72 -17.11
C ALA A 93 -6.79 18.24 -17.12
N LEU A 94 -5.84 17.30 -17.23
CA LEU A 94 -6.10 15.85 -17.29
C LEU A 94 -5.58 15.12 -16.05
N TRP A 95 -5.51 15.84 -14.92
CA TRP A 95 -4.91 15.31 -13.69
C TRP A 95 -5.65 14.08 -13.16
N ALA A 96 -6.98 14.05 -13.30
CA ALA A 96 -7.81 12.97 -12.78
C ALA A 96 -7.62 11.68 -13.61
N GLU A 97 -7.55 11.80 -14.93
CA GLU A 97 -7.24 10.70 -15.83
C GLU A 97 -5.83 10.16 -15.61
N ALA A 98 -4.84 11.05 -15.41
CA ALA A 98 -3.49 10.66 -15.05
C ALA A 98 -3.45 9.93 -13.69
N ALA A 99 -4.19 10.41 -12.70
CA ALA A 99 -4.31 9.78 -11.38
C ALA A 99 -4.93 8.37 -11.46
N CYS A 100 -5.91 8.14 -12.35
CA CYS A 100 -6.47 6.81 -12.60
C CYS A 100 -5.42 5.78 -13.04
N LEU A 101 -4.30 6.22 -13.65
CA LEU A 101 -3.21 5.31 -14.04
C LEU A 101 -2.58 4.62 -12.82
N LEU A 102 -2.55 5.27 -11.65
CA LEU A 102 -2.06 4.66 -10.39
C LEU A 102 -2.95 3.49 -9.97
N VAL A 103 -4.27 3.68 -10.05
CA VAL A 103 -5.24 2.62 -9.75
C VAL A 103 -5.12 1.49 -10.76
N ASN A 104 -5.00 1.82 -12.05
CA ASN A 104 -4.84 0.83 -13.12
C ASN A 104 -3.53 0.02 -13.00
N TRP A 105 -2.45 0.63 -12.53
CA TRP A 105 -1.19 -0.08 -12.27
C TRP A 105 -1.36 -1.18 -11.21
N SER A 106 -2.17 -0.93 -10.18
CA SER A 106 -2.45 -1.94 -9.14
C SER A 106 -3.13 -3.19 -9.71
N VAL A 107 -4.04 -3.01 -10.68
CA VAL A 107 -4.75 -4.11 -11.33
C VAL A 107 -3.88 -4.81 -12.37
N ASN A 108 -3.33 -4.03 -13.31
CA ASN A 108 -2.75 -4.57 -14.54
C ASN A 108 -1.29 -5.02 -14.37
N VAL A 109 -0.59 -4.47 -13.37
CA VAL A 109 0.82 -4.80 -13.10
C VAL A 109 0.94 -5.56 -11.79
N LEU A 110 0.51 -4.98 -10.67
CA LEU A 110 0.71 -5.64 -9.37
C LEU A 110 -0.10 -6.93 -9.25
N ARG A 111 -1.37 -6.93 -9.66
CA ARG A 111 -2.26 -8.09 -9.61
C ARG A 111 -2.23 -8.95 -10.88
N HIS A 112 -1.20 -8.77 -11.71
CA HIS A 112 -1.02 -9.62 -12.90
C HIS A 112 -0.63 -11.05 -12.50
N LYS A 113 -1.25 -12.06 -13.12
CA LYS A 113 -1.03 -13.49 -12.77
C LYS A 113 0.43 -13.93 -12.79
N LYS A 114 1.25 -13.37 -13.70
CA LYS A 114 2.69 -13.70 -13.78
C LYS A 114 3.53 -13.10 -12.65
N VAL A 115 3.04 -12.06 -11.98
CA VAL A 115 3.72 -11.45 -10.84
C VAL A 115 3.56 -12.32 -9.60
N GLY A 116 2.39 -12.93 -9.42
CA GLY A 116 2.10 -13.79 -8.27
C GLY A 116 2.24 -13.03 -6.94
N LEU A 117 1.64 -11.85 -6.86
CA LEU A 117 1.77 -10.93 -5.73
C LEU A 117 1.34 -11.57 -4.40
N GLU A 118 0.39 -12.49 -4.45
CA GLU A 118 -0.10 -13.30 -3.32
C GLU A 118 1.04 -14.02 -2.57
N ARG A 119 2.13 -14.35 -3.27
CA ARG A 119 3.33 -15.01 -2.72
C ARG A 119 4.21 -14.07 -1.90
N PHE A 120 3.98 -12.77 -1.97
CA PHE A 120 4.83 -11.77 -1.32
C PHE A 120 4.43 -11.62 0.15
N LEU A 121 5.41 -11.23 0.97
CA LEU A 121 5.15 -10.88 2.37
C LEU A 121 4.10 -9.76 2.44
N HIS A 122 3.26 -9.78 3.46
CA HIS A 122 2.23 -8.76 3.64
C HIS A 122 2.83 -7.34 3.66
N SER A 123 3.94 -7.14 4.39
CA SER A 123 4.65 -5.86 4.44
C SER A 123 5.18 -5.39 3.08
N GLN A 124 5.58 -6.31 2.19
CA GLN A 124 6.01 -6.00 0.84
C GLN A 124 4.83 -5.56 -0.04
N ARG A 125 3.72 -6.28 0.03
CA ARG A 125 2.47 -5.89 -0.67
C ARG A 125 1.98 -4.53 -0.21
N GLN A 126 1.93 -4.33 1.10
CA GLN A 126 1.54 -3.06 1.71
C GLN A 126 2.46 -1.92 1.27
N SER A 127 3.77 -2.15 1.18
CA SER A 127 4.73 -1.14 0.70
C SER A 127 4.46 -0.72 -0.76
N LEU A 128 4.10 -1.66 -1.62
CA LEU A 128 3.76 -1.37 -3.03
C LEU A 128 2.47 -0.56 -3.14
N TYR A 129 1.41 -0.96 -2.43
CA TYR A 129 0.16 -0.19 -2.41
C TYR A 129 0.33 1.17 -1.76
N TRP A 130 1.15 1.26 -0.72
CA TRP A 130 1.46 2.53 -0.06
C TRP A 130 2.07 3.54 -1.03
N ILE A 131 3.00 3.12 -1.91
CA ILE A 131 3.59 4.02 -2.92
C ILE A 131 2.50 4.62 -3.83
N LEU A 132 1.57 3.78 -4.29
CA LEU A 132 0.48 4.22 -5.17
C LEU A 132 -0.52 5.11 -4.43
N ASP A 133 -0.91 4.73 -3.22
CA ASP A 133 -1.83 5.49 -2.38
C ASP A 133 -1.25 6.84 -1.98
N ASP A 134 0.01 6.90 -1.59
CA ASP A 134 0.70 8.15 -1.22
C ASP A 134 0.81 9.08 -2.44
N ALA A 135 1.08 8.55 -3.63
CA ALA A 135 1.13 9.33 -4.86
C ALA A 135 -0.24 9.86 -5.26
N LEU A 136 -1.28 9.01 -5.22
CA LEU A 136 -2.65 9.41 -5.53
C LEU A 136 -3.13 10.48 -4.56
N LEU A 137 -2.94 10.25 -3.25
CA LEU A 137 -3.31 11.21 -2.22
C LEU A 137 -2.60 12.55 -2.44
N THR A 138 -1.30 12.54 -2.74
CA THR A 138 -0.54 13.78 -2.97
C THR A 138 -1.11 14.55 -4.16
N ILE A 139 -1.45 13.88 -5.26
CA ILE A 139 -2.11 14.51 -6.41
C ILE A 139 -3.46 15.10 -6.00
N CYS A 140 -4.31 14.33 -5.30
CA CYS A 140 -5.62 14.81 -4.85
C CYS A 140 -5.51 16.00 -3.89
N VAL A 141 -4.57 16.00 -2.95
CA VAL A 141 -4.35 17.09 -1.99
C VAL A 141 -3.85 18.37 -2.67
N ASP A 142 -3.03 18.24 -3.71
CA ASP A 142 -2.52 19.38 -4.46
C ASP A 142 -3.58 20.02 -5.36
N GLN A 143 -4.51 19.21 -5.87
CA GLN A 143 -5.66 19.69 -6.65
C GLN A 143 -6.84 20.12 -5.77
N TRP A 144 -6.81 19.77 -4.48
CA TRP A 144 -7.85 20.16 -3.53
C TRP A 144 -7.76 21.64 -3.23
N ASP A 145 -8.78 22.37 -3.68
CA ASP A 145 -9.05 23.74 -3.28
C ASP A 145 -10.29 23.75 -2.37
N PRO A 146 -10.12 24.09 -1.06
CA PRO A 146 -11.25 24.14 -0.16
C PRO A 146 -12.22 25.24 -0.62
N PRO A 147 -13.55 25.00 -0.57
CA PRO A 147 -14.52 26.04 -0.85
C PRO A 147 -14.28 27.22 0.10
N GLN A 148 -14.02 28.41 -0.46
CA GLN A 148 -13.79 29.61 0.33
C GLN A 148 -15.11 30.02 0.99
N SER A 149 -15.08 30.27 2.30
CA SER A 149 -16.11 31.08 2.94
C SER A 149 -16.10 32.44 2.25
N ALA A 150 -17.29 32.98 1.93
CA ALA A 150 -17.41 34.29 1.33
C ALA A 150 -16.92 35.35 2.32
N THR A 151 -15.62 35.61 2.34
CA THR A 151 -15.06 36.77 3.04
C THR A 151 -15.65 38.00 2.37
N PRO A 152 -16.28 38.93 3.12
CA PRO A 152 -16.71 40.18 2.52
C PRO A 152 -15.50 40.87 1.88
N PRO A 153 -15.67 41.58 0.75
CA PRO A 153 -14.58 42.32 0.12
C PRO A 153 -14.16 43.46 1.03
N SER A 154 -13.26 43.18 1.96
CA SER A 154 -12.54 44.19 2.70
C SER A 154 -11.60 44.88 1.72
N SER A 155 -12.02 46.07 1.32
CA SER A 155 -11.28 47.06 0.57
C SER A 155 -9.84 47.26 1.10
N HIS A 156 -8.91 47.47 0.16
CA HIS A 156 -7.53 47.97 0.31
C HIS A 156 -6.43 46.93 0.63
N PHE A 157 -5.86 46.32 -0.42
CA PHE A 157 -4.52 46.61 -0.96
C PHE A 157 -4.22 45.64 -2.10
N ALA A 158 -4.52 46.07 -3.33
CA ALA A 158 -4.18 45.35 -4.53
C ALA A 158 -2.68 45.49 -4.82
N GLN A 159 -1.92 44.42 -4.65
CA GLN A 159 -0.75 44.16 -5.49
C GLN A 159 -0.97 42.86 -6.27
N SER A 160 -1.52 43.07 -7.47
CA SER A 160 -1.17 42.41 -8.71
C SER A 160 -0.47 41.05 -8.59
N ARG A 161 -1.26 39.97 -8.62
CA ARG A 161 -0.93 38.84 -9.48
C ARG A 161 -1.97 38.76 -10.58
N ILE A 162 -1.48 38.95 -11.80
CA ILE A 162 -2.17 38.83 -13.07
C ILE A 162 -2.88 37.48 -13.09
N SER A 163 -4.15 37.49 -12.69
CA SER A 163 -5.08 36.40 -12.99
C SER A 163 -5.79 36.84 -14.25
N SER A 164 -5.25 36.40 -15.38
CA SER A 164 -5.91 36.50 -16.67
C SER A 164 -7.28 35.85 -16.55
N SER A 165 -8.28 36.71 -16.50
CA SER A 165 -9.68 36.41 -16.64
C SER A 165 -9.91 35.67 -17.97
N SER A 166 -9.96 34.35 -17.88
CA SER A 166 -10.90 33.57 -18.68
C SER A 166 -11.82 32.92 -17.67
N THR A 167 -13.13 33.04 -17.88
CA THR A 167 -14.16 32.36 -17.09
C THR A 167 -14.07 30.86 -17.35
N SER A 168 -12.97 30.23 -16.92
CA SER A 168 -12.86 28.79 -16.83
C SER A 168 -13.91 28.37 -15.80
N LYS A 169 -14.94 27.67 -16.26
CA LYS A 169 -15.97 27.12 -15.38
C LYS A 169 -15.24 26.28 -14.34
N VAL A 170 -15.23 26.73 -13.10
CA VAL A 170 -14.68 25.95 -11.98
C VAL A 170 -15.45 24.64 -11.94
N ILE A 171 -14.77 23.55 -12.27
CA ILE A 171 -15.39 22.23 -12.32
C ILE A 171 -15.69 21.84 -10.87
N PRO A 172 -16.95 21.48 -10.54
CA PRO A 172 -17.30 20.98 -9.21
C PRO A 172 -16.40 19.80 -8.79
N TRP A 173 -15.96 19.77 -7.53
CA TRP A 173 -15.00 18.77 -7.05
C TRP A 173 -15.44 17.31 -7.23
N ASP A 174 -16.73 17.03 -7.04
CA ASP A 174 -17.37 15.74 -7.30
C ASP A 174 -17.25 15.32 -8.78
N ILE A 175 -17.38 16.26 -9.70
CA ILE A 175 -17.20 16.00 -11.14
C ILE A 175 -15.72 15.81 -11.47
N ALA A 176 -14.85 16.63 -10.89
CA ALA A 176 -13.40 16.55 -11.12
C ALA A 176 -12.79 15.24 -10.61
N THR A 177 -13.29 14.71 -9.48
CA THR A 177 -12.81 13.45 -8.88
C THR A 177 -13.55 12.21 -9.37
N ALA A 178 -14.68 12.35 -10.07
CA ALA A 178 -15.49 11.23 -10.55
C ALA A 178 -14.69 10.15 -11.29
N PRO A 179 -13.72 10.47 -12.18
CA PRO A 179 -12.91 9.43 -12.84
C PRO A 179 -12.16 8.55 -11.85
N ILE A 180 -11.60 9.14 -10.79
CA ILE A 180 -10.83 8.45 -9.76
C ILE A 180 -11.75 7.59 -8.91
N THR A 181 -12.86 8.16 -8.42
CA THR A 181 -13.85 7.43 -7.60
C THR A 181 -14.42 6.23 -8.36
N LEU A 182 -14.68 6.39 -9.66
CA LEU A 182 -15.16 5.33 -10.53
C LEU A 182 -14.07 4.27 -10.80
N ALA A 183 -12.80 4.66 -10.97
CA ALA A 183 -11.71 3.71 -11.08
C ALA A 183 -11.55 2.89 -9.78
N LEU A 184 -11.59 3.55 -8.62
CA LEU A 184 -11.49 2.90 -7.31
C LEU A 184 -12.67 1.96 -7.06
N SER A 185 -13.91 2.35 -7.39
CA SER A 185 -15.08 1.49 -7.18
C SER A 185 -15.07 0.25 -8.07
N ARG A 186 -14.67 0.38 -9.33
CA ARG A 186 -14.52 -0.76 -10.26
C ARG A 186 -13.53 -1.79 -9.72
N VAL A 187 -12.40 -1.33 -9.19
CA VAL A 187 -11.38 -2.22 -8.61
C VAL A 187 -11.79 -2.73 -7.24
N GLY A 188 -12.55 -1.96 -6.46
CA GLY A 188 -13.18 -2.41 -5.22
C GLY A 188 -14.05 -3.66 -5.43
N GLY A 189 -14.74 -3.76 -6.56
CA GLY A 189 -15.47 -4.97 -6.95
C GLY A 189 -14.60 -6.22 -7.17
N LEU A 190 -13.30 -6.07 -7.39
CA LEU A 190 -12.33 -7.16 -7.54
C LEU A 190 -11.68 -7.57 -6.22
N MET A 191 -11.81 -6.78 -5.14
CA MET A 191 -11.21 -7.08 -3.84
C MET A 191 -11.58 -8.47 -3.31
N PRO A 192 -12.86 -8.92 -3.36
CA PRO A 192 -13.21 -10.25 -2.87
C PRO A 192 -12.46 -11.37 -3.61
N LEU A 193 -12.23 -11.20 -4.92
CA LEU A 193 -11.47 -12.16 -5.73
C LEU A 193 -10.00 -12.18 -5.32
N TRP A 194 -9.39 -11.01 -5.17
CA TRP A 194 -7.98 -10.91 -4.75
C TRP A 194 -7.77 -11.45 -3.34
N HIS A 195 -8.76 -11.24 -2.46
CA HIS A 195 -8.76 -11.79 -1.12
C HIS A 195 -8.80 -13.33 -1.15
N ALA A 196 -9.68 -13.92 -1.97
CA ALA A 196 -9.74 -15.37 -2.14
C ALA A 196 -8.42 -15.95 -2.67
N GLN A 197 -7.78 -15.29 -3.64
CA GLN A 197 -6.46 -15.71 -4.17
C GLN A 197 -5.36 -15.64 -3.10
N ASP A 198 -5.35 -14.56 -2.33
CA ASP A 198 -4.37 -14.38 -1.25
C ASP A 198 -4.58 -15.41 -0.12
N LEU A 199 -5.82 -15.83 0.14
CA LEU A 199 -6.14 -16.91 1.09
C LEU A 199 -5.73 -18.29 0.56
N GLU A 200 -6.01 -18.60 -0.69
CA GLU A 200 -5.62 -19.86 -1.32
C GLU A 200 -4.10 -20.05 -1.28
N GLU A 201 -3.34 -19.01 -1.63
CA GLU A 201 -1.87 -19.08 -1.57
C GLU A 201 -1.38 -19.27 -0.13
N ARG A 202 -2.03 -18.63 0.84
CA ARG A 202 -1.67 -18.76 2.25
C ARG A 202 -1.95 -20.16 2.80
N GLU A 203 -3.06 -20.78 2.40
CA GLU A 203 -3.45 -22.13 2.83
C GLU A 203 -2.42 -23.18 2.37
N LYS A 204 -1.84 -23.01 1.18
CA LYS A 204 -0.77 -23.91 0.65
C LYS A 204 0.43 -24.05 1.57
N TRP A 205 0.74 -23.02 2.37
CA TRP A 205 1.92 -23.00 3.23
C TRP A 205 1.61 -23.40 4.69
N GLU A 206 0.40 -23.86 4.98
CA GLU A 206 -0.06 -24.29 6.32
C GLU A 206 0.24 -23.27 7.44
N LEU A 207 0.36 -21.99 7.09
CA LEU A 207 0.67 -20.92 8.02
C LEU A 207 -0.57 -20.55 8.84
N ASN A 208 -0.77 -21.28 9.93
CA ASN A 208 -1.74 -21.04 11.00
C ASN A 208 -1.44 -19.73 11.79
N CYS A 209 -1.37 -18.57 11.12
CA CYS A 209 -1.29 -17.27 11.78
C CYS A 209 -2.70 -16.73 12.14
N LEU A 210 -3.20 -17.13 13.30
CA LEU A 210 -3.95 -16.39 14.35
C LEU A 210 -4.80 -15.12 14.07
N ASP A 211 -5.29 -14.82 12.86
CA ASP A 211 -6.35 -13.78 12.73
C ASP A 211 -7.63 -14.33 12.09
N PRO A 212 -8.66 -14.58 12.91
CA PRO A 212 -9.97 -15.03 12.46
C PRO A 212 -10.69 -14.02 11.55
N GLN A 213 -10.29 -12.75 11.53
CA GLN A 213 -11.07 -11.69 10.88
C GLN A 213 -10.66 -11.40 9.44
N CYS A 214 -9.55 -11.96 8.93
CA CYS A 214 -9.12 -11.75 7.54
C CYS A 214 -8.91 -10.27 7.14
N GLN A 215 -8.90 -9.32 8.10
CA GLN A 215 -8.83 -7.87 7.87
C GLN A 215 -7.48 -7.40 7.32
N TYR A 216 -6.47 -8.27 7.30
CA TYR A 216 -5.12 -7.92 6.82
C TYR A 216 -5.06 -7.62 5.33
N PHE A 217 -6.01 -8.08 4.52
CA PHE A 217 -5.90 -7.95 3.06
C PHE A 217 -6.45 -6.63 2.51
N ASP A 218 -7.44 -6.04 3.19
CA ASP A 218 -8.01 -4.73 2.85
C ASP A 218 -7.19 -3.56 3.43
N ALA A 219 -6.31 -3.84 4.40
CA ALA A 219 -5.50 -2.85 5.10
C ALA A 219 -4.35 -2.31 4.21
N GLY A 220 -4.67 -1.42 3.28
CA GLY A 220 -3.69 -0.55 2.63
C GLY A 220 -3.88 -0.27 1.14
N TRP A 221 -4.84 -0.90 0.47
CA TRP A 221 -5.14 -0.58 -0.93
C TRP A 221 -5.91 0.75 -1.03
N PHE A 222 -5.24 1.82 -1.45
CA PHE A 222 -5.79 3.17 -1.61
C PHE A 222 -6.62 3.70 -0.44
N GLN A 223 -6.32 3.26 0.79
CA GLN A 223 -7.13 3.57 1.96
C GLN A 223 -7.14 5.07 2.26
N ARG A 224 -5.97 5.72 2.22
CA ARG A 224 -5.85 7.14 2.55
C ARG A 224 -6.48 8.01 1.47
N SER A 225 -6.23 7.69 0.20
CA SER A 225 -6.83 8.41 -0.93
C SER A 225 -8.35 8.28 -0.93
N THR A 226 -8.89 7.08 -0.68
CA THR A 226 -10.34 6.85 -0.63
C THR A 226 -10.97 7.64 0.51
N LYS A 227 -10.36 7.61 1.70
CA LYS A 227 -10.81 8.38 2.86
C LYS A 227 -10.81 9.89 2.56
N PHE A 228 -9.71 10.40 1.99
CA PHE A 228 -9.59 11.80 1.59
C PHE A 228 -10.66 12.19 0.56
N LEU A 229 -10.87 11.39 -0.48
CA LEU A 229 -11.88 11.65 -1.51
C LEU A 229 -13.29 11.69 -0.93
N HIS A 230 -13.59 10.79 0.01
CA HIS A 230 -14.87 10.80 0.71
C HIS A 230 -15.07 12.06 1.55
N GLU A 231 -14.10 12.40 2.41
CA GLU A 231 -14.18 13.58 3.29
C GLU A 231 -14.21 14.89 2.48
N SER A 232 -13.36 15.02 1.46
CA SER A 232 -13.30 16.20 0.59
C SER A 232 -14.58 16.40 -0.22
N THR A 233 -15.15 15.32 -0.77
CA THR A 233 -16.44 15.38 -1.47
C THR A 233 -17.55 15.79 -0.50
N ARG A 234 -17.59 15.21 0.69
CA ARG A 234 -18.62 15.51 1.68
C ARG A 234 -18.57 16.97 2.15
N ILE A 235 -17.38 17.48 2.45
CA ILE A 235 -17.18 18.90 2.79
C ILE A 235 -17.67 19.81 1.65
N HIS A 236 -17.31 19.48 0.40
CA HIS A 236 -17.74 20.26 -0.76
C HIS A 236 -19.27 20.24 -0.96
N GLU A 237 -19.94 19.11 -0.68
CA GLU A 237 -21.40 19.00 -0.71
C GLU A 237 -22.09 19.86 0.36
N ILE A 238 -21.57 19.86 1.59
CA ILE A 238 -22.10 20.68 2.69
C ILE A 238 -22.00 22.15 2.31
N TRP A 239 -20.84 22.61 1.84
CA TRP A 239 -20.65 23.99 1.38
C TRP A 239 -21.55 24.38 0.22
N ARG A 240 -21.72 23.48 -0.76
CA ARG A 240 -22.66 23.68 -1.86
C ARG A 240 -24.09 23.83 -1.37
N THR A 241 -24.48 23.06 -0.36
CA THR A 241 -25.82 23.10 0.24
C THR A 241 -26.03 24.40 1.01
N LEU A 242 -25.06 24.79 1.85
CA LEU A 242 -25.06 26.06 2.58
C LEU A 242 -25.12 27.27 1.63
N GLY A 243 -24.36 27.26 0.54
CA GLY A 243 -24.40 28.34 -0.47
C GLY A 243 -25.75 28.47 -1.18
N ARG A 244 -26.50 27.36 -1.32
CA ARG A 244 -27.88 27.39 -1.84
C ARG A 244 -28.87 27.92 -0.80
N TRP A 245 -28.60 27.68 0.48
CA TRP A 245 -29.44 28.17 1.56
C TRP A 245 -29.28 29.70 1.69
N GLY A 246 -30.41 30.39 1.70
CA GLY A 246 -30.45 31.87 1.75
C GLY A 246 -30.02 32.59 0.46
N ARG A 247 -29.90 31.92 -0.70
CA ARG A 247 -29.41 32.54 -1.96
C ARG A 247 -28.07 33.29 -1.79
N GLY A 248 -27.18 32.78 -0.93
CA GLY A 248 -25.92 33.44 -0.60
C GLY A 248 -26.02 34.59 0.40
N GLN A 249 -27.16 34.78 1.07
CA GLN A 249 -27.35 35.80 2.11
C GLN A 249 -26.98 35.32 3.52
N LEU A 250 -26.52 34.07 3.67
CA LEU A 250 -26.07 33.57 4.97
C LEU A 250 -24.73 34.24 5.34
N PRO A 251 -24.64 34.93 6.48
CA PRO A 251 -23.38 35.48 6.98
C PRO A 251 -22.31 34.40 7.10
N ALA A 252 -21.06 34.73 6.74
CA ALA A 252 -19.95 33.78 6.73
C ALA A 252 -19.72 33.13 8.11
N GLU A 253 -19.91 33.87 9.19
CA GLU A 253 -19.79 33.36 10.57
C GLU A 253 -20.80 32.24 10.84
N LEU A 254 -22.07 32.45 10.47
CA LEU A 254 -23.11 31.44 10.63
C LEU A 254 -22.89 30.24 9.71
N ALA A 255 -22.42 30.47 8.48
CA ALA A 255 -22.05 29.38 7.57
C ALA A 255 -20.93 28.51 8.16
N ASN A 256 -19.91 29.13 8.76
CA ASN A 256 -18.82 28.43 9.43
C ASN A 256 -19.31 27.64 10.66
N THR A 257 -20.14 28.24 11.52
CA THR A 257 -20.71 27.53 12.68
C THR A 257 -21.53 26.32 12.27
N ILE A 258 -22.40 26.45 11.25
CA ILE A 258 -23.18 25.32 10.75
C ILE A 258 -22.26 24.25 10.15
N MET A 259 -21.22 24.65 9.39
CA MET A 259 -20.24 23.71 8.86
C MET A 259 -19.56 22.94 10.00
N GLU A 260 -19.09 23.63 11.04
CA GLU A 260 -18.46 23.01 12.20
C GLU A 260 -19.38 22.03 12.92
N ASP A 261 -20.66 22.38 13.10
CA ASP A 261 -21.63 21.50 13.77
C ASP A 261 -21.97 20.27 12.92
N VAL A 262 -22.17 20.44 11.60
CA VAL A 262 -22.39 19.31 10.68
C VAL A 262 -21.14 18.44 10.60
N ALA A 263 -19.95 19.02 10.53
CA ALA A 263 -18.69 18.27 10.48
C ALA A 263 -18.49 17.44 11.76
N LYS A 264 -18.76 18.00 12.94
CA LYS A 264 -18.75 17.24 14.20
C LYS A 264 -19.77 16.11 14.21
N PHE A 265 -20.99 16.38 13.75
CA PHE A 265 -22.05 15.38 13.70
C PHE A 265 -21.71 14.20 12.76
N GLU A 266 -21.11 14.50 11.61
CA GLU A 266 -20.73 13.50 10.59
C GLU A 266 -19.34 12.90 10.81
N ASN A 267 -18.65 13.26 11.91
CA ASN A 267 -17.27 12.87 12.20
C ASN A 267 -16.27 13.23 11.08
N LEU A 268 -16.51 14.34 10.38
CA LEU A 268 -15.59 14.88 9.39
C LEU A 268 -14.42 15.58 10.09
N PRO A 269 -13.23 15.59 9.46
CA PRO A 269 -12.08 16.28 10.03
C PRO A 269 -12.33 17.78 10.13
N MET A 270 -12.07 18.32 11.32
CA MET A 270 -12.13 19.74 11.59
C MET A 270 -10.85 20.43 11.09
N GLY A 271 -11.00 21.43 10.21
CA GLY A 271 -9.90 22.24 9.68
C GLY A 271 -9.55 21.95 8.22
N ASP A 272 -8.39 22.43 7.78
CA ASP A 272 -7.96 22.29 6.39
C ASP A 272 -7.46 20.86 6.11
N LEU A 273 -8.19 20.14 5.26
CA LEU A 273 -7.82 18.80 4.78
C LEU A 273 -6.39 18.76 4.22
N ARG A 274 -5.94 19.83 3.55
CA ARG A 274 -4.56 19.87 3.03
C ARG A 274 -3.56 19.78 4.17
N THR A 275 -3.75 20.49 5.28
CA THR A 275 -2.85 20.41 6.44
C THR A 275 -2.89 19.05 7.14
N GLN A 276 -4.04 18.38 7.14
CA GLN A 276 -4.21 17.09 7.80
C GLN A 276 -3.56 15.94 7.00
N TYR A 277 -3.69 15.99 5.67
CA TYR A 277 -3.21 14.94 4.78
C TYR A 277 -1.81 15.20 4.21
N SER A 278 -1.36 16.46 4.20
CA SER A 278 0.04 16.78 3.94
C SER A 278 0.90 16.19 5.05
N ARG A 279 1.75 15.21 4.69
CA ARG A 279 2.76 14.68 5.61
C ARG A 279 3.50 15.86 6.26
N LYS A 280 3.40 16.00 7.58
CA LYS A 280 4.40 16.78 8.33
C LYS A 280 5.74 16.12 8.01
N LYS A 281 6.56 16.76 7.16
CA LYS A 281 7.99 16.48 7.08
C LYS A 281 8.53 16.80 8.48
N LYS A 282 8.65 15.78 9.32
CA LYS A 282 9.51 15.80 10.51
C LYS A 282 10.86 15.26 10.08
#